data_AF-A0A8S2ZE82-F1
#
_entry.id   AF-A0A8S2ZE82-F1
#
_cell.length_a   1.000
_cell.length_b   1.000
_cell.length_c   1.000
_cell.angle_alpha   90.00
_cell.angle_beta   90.00
_cell.angle_gamma   90.00
#
_symmetry.space_group_name_H-M   'P 1'
#
loop_
_entity.id
_entity.type
_entity.pdbx_description
1 polymer ?
#
loop_
_entity_poly.entity_id
_entity_poly.type
_entity_poly.pdbx_seq_one_letter_code
_entity_poly.pdbx_strand_id
1 'polypeptide(L)'
;VIEKNTLQALPGELQNWYNKYEQYHIFNAYGLFRSMTGVDGRPELIIEGAFESTNSKGLQWKEYEFQAKPGILSHSTTFVAPHQPRLDWQMWFAALSNYEHEAWLANFLYRLLTNQNEVLKLIKYSPFANKPPKYLRVMLYR
;
A
#
# COMPACT_ATOMS: atom_id res chain seq x y z
N VAL A 1 4.81 25.11 0.72
CA VAL A 1 3.49 25.26 1.36
C VAL A 1 3.54 24.73 2.80
N ILE A 2 3.15 25.50 3.82
CA ILE A 2 3.15 25.05 5.23
C ILE A 2 1.88 24.22 5.50
N GLU A 3 1.93 23.20 6.36
CA GLU A 3 0.72 22.47 6.76
C GLU A 3 -0.26 23.45 7.43
N LYS A 4 -1.57 23.36 7.14
CA LYS A 4 -2.56 24.34 7.59
C LYS A 4 -2.57 24.52 9.11
N ASN A 5 -2.40 23.41 9.85
CA ASN A 5 -2.35 23.41 11.31
C ASN A 5 -1.09 24.15 11.82
N THR A 6 0.06 23.90 11.20
CA THR A 6 1.31 24.59 11.53
C THR A 6 1.23 26.07 11.18
N LEU A 7 0.63 26.43 10.03
CA LEU A 7 0.44 27.82 9.63
C LEU A 7 -0.44 28.56 10.64
N GLN A 8 -1.52 27.94 11.11
CA GLN A 8 -2.41 28.52 12.12
C GLN A 8 -1.74 28.69 13.49
N ALA A 9 -0.72 27.89 13.80
CA ALA A 9 0.05 28.00 15.03
C ALA A 9 1.13 29.09 15.00
N LEU A 10 1.42 29.68 13.83
CA LEU A 10 2.39 30.77 13.70
C LEU A 10 1.78 32.11 14.15
N PRO A 11 2.60 33.05 14.66
CA PRO A 11 2.22 34.45 14.83
C PRO A 11 1.59 35.03 13.56
N GLY A 12 0.57 35.90 13.73
CA GLY A 12 -0.22 36.44 12.62
C GLY A 12 0.61 37.19 11.57
N GLU A 13 1.70 37.83 11.99
CA GLU A 13 2.65 38.51 11.11
C GLU A 13 3.31 37.52 10.14
N LEU A 14 3.73 36.36 10.63
CA LEU A 14 4.35 35.31 9.82
C LEU A 14 3.34 34.66 8.87
N GLN A 15 2.08 34.49 9.31
CA GLN A 15 0.99 34.02 8.43
C GLN A 15 0.76 35.00 7.27
N ASN A 16 0.71 36.30 7.56
CA ASN A 16 0.51 37.34 6.55
C ASN A 16 1.68 37.40 5.56
N TRP A 17 2.91 37.31 6.05
CA TRP A 17 4.10 37.24 5.20
C TRP A 17 4.08 36.00 4.30
N TYR A 18 3.79 34.84 4.88
CA TYR A 18 3.68 33.59 4.14
C TYR A 18 2.63 33.69 3.02
N ASN A 19 1.39 34.11 3.34
CA ASN A 19 0.31 34.24 2.37
C ASN A 19 0.63 35.26 1.26
N LYS A 20 1.32 36.35 1.58
CA LYS A 20 1.73 37.37 0.61
C LYS A 20 2.74 36.83 -0.42
N TYR A 21 3.66 35.97 0.03
CA TYR A 21 4.75 35.47 -0.80
C TYR A 21 4.56 34.05 -1.35
N GLU A 22 3.53 33.32 -0.90
CA GLU A 22 3.25 31.94 -1.32
C GLU A 22 3.10 31.80 -2.85
N GLN A 23 2.43 32.75 -3.51
CA GLN A 23 2.23 32.77 -4.96
C GLN A 23 3.53 32.78 -5.78
N TYR A 24 4.62 33.27 -5.19
CA TYR A 24 5.93 33.33 -5.85
C TYR A 24 6.74 32.04 -5.64
N HIS A 25 6.23 31.09 -4.86
CA HIS A 25 6.90 29.81 -4.56
C HIS A 25 8.35 29.97 -4.07
N ILE A 26 8.66 31.09 -3.39
CA ILE A 26 10.01 31.39 -2.86
C ILE A 26 10.43 30.40 -1.77
N PHE A 27 9.46 29.88 -1.01
CA PHE A 27 9.65 28.83 0.00
C PHE A 27 8.78 27.61 -0.34
N ASN A 28 9.43 26.53 -0.80
CA ASN A 28 8.75 25.26 -1.04
C ASN A 28 8.94 24.32 0.14
N ALA A 29 7.90 23.54 0.43
CA ALA A 29 8.03 22.45 1.39
C ALA A 29 8.64 21.28 0.63
N TYR A 30 9.92 21.01 0.86
CA TYR A 30 10.64 19.91 0.25
C TYR A 30 10.33 18.63 1.03
N GLY A 31 9.66 17.68 0.37
CA GLY A 31 9.38 16.37 0.92
C GLY A 31 8.68 15.50 -0.11
N LEU A 32 9.16 14.26 -0.28
CA LEU A 32 8.61 13.30 -1.24
C LEU A 32 7.11 13.01 -0.99
N PHE A 33 6.68 13.09 0.27
CA PHE A 33 5.28 12.98 0.71
C PHE A 33 4.96 14.08 1.72
N ARG A 34 4.80 15.30 1.22
CA ARG A 34 4.50 16.49 2.04
C ARG A 34 3.22 16.36 2.87
N SER A 35 2.24 15.60 2.38
CA SER A 35 1.02 15.23 3.09
C SER A 35 0.93 13.71 3.03
N MET A 36 1.15 13.05 4.16
CA MET A 36 1.02 11.59 4.25
C MET A 36 -0.45 11.21 4.28
N THR A 37 -0.83 10.21 3.49
CA THR A 37 -2.12 9.53 3.62
C THR A 37 -2.08 8.61 4.85
N GLY A 38 -3.16 8.54 5.63
CA GLY A 38 -3.29 7.57 6.72
C GLY A 38 -3.36 8.14 8.14
N VAL A 39 -3.58 9.45 8.29
CA VAL A 39 -3.84 10.07 9.60
C VAL A 39 -5.07 9.45 10.28
N ASP A 40 -6.06 9.02 9.47
CA ASP A 40 -7.30 8.35 9.92
C ASP A 40 -7.28 6.82 9.73
N GLY A 41 -6.10 6.24 9.50
CA GLY A 41 -5.94 4.83 9.12
C GLY A 41 -5.40 4.68 7.70
N ARG A 42 -4.36 3.87 7.54
CA ARG A 42 -3.71 3.64 6.24
C ARG A 42 -4.47 2.53 5.51
N PRO A 43 -5.06 2.80 4.34
CA PRO A 43 -5.75 1.77 3.59
C PRO A 43 -4.75 0.70 3.13
N GLU A 44 -5.16 -0.56 3.24
CA GLU A 44 -4.32 -1.70 2.92
C GLU A 44 -5.08 -2.71 2.06
N LEU A 45 -4.48 -3.08 0.92
CA LEU A 45 -4.98 -4.17 0.10
C LEU A 45 -4.44 -5.50 0.62
N ILE A 46 -5.34 -6.43 0.88
CA ILE A 46 -5.05 -7.80 1.31
C ILE A 46 -5.41 -8.73 0.17
N ILE A 47 -4.45 -9.52 -0.29
CA ILE A 47 -4.64 -10.47 -1.39
C ILE A 47 -4.78 -11.86 -0.80
N GLU A 48 -5.88 -12.52 -1.15
CA GLU A 48 -6.18 -13.87 -0.68
C GLU A 48 -6.47 -14.79 -1.86
N GLY A 49 -5.96 -16.02 -1.78
CA GLY A 49 -6.31 -17.09 -2.68
C GLY A 49 -7.18 -18.14 -2.01
N ALA A 50 -7.90 -18.91 -2.81
CA ALA A 50 -8.58 -20.12 -2.39
C ALA A 50 -8.47 -21.19 -3.49
N PHE A 51 -8.47 -22.46 -3.09
CA PHE A 51 -8.59 -23.58 -4.02
C PHE A 51 -10.05 -23.73 -4.46
N GLU A 52 -10.70 -24.83 -4.11
CA GLU A 52 -12.11 -25.07 -4.41
C GLU A 52 -12.84 -25.32 -3.10
N SER A 53 -14.15 -25.07 -3.09
CA SER A 53 -14.97 -25.37 -1.91
C SER A 53 -15.03 -26.88 -1.75
N THR A 54 -14.23 -27.43 -0.85
CA THR A 54 -14.16 -28.88 -0.60
C THR A 54 -15.40 -29.40 0.13
N ASN A 55 -16.28 -28.55 0.66
CA ASN A 55 -17.48 -28.92 1.42
C ASN A 55 -18.51 -27.78 1.45
N SER A 56 -19.65 -28.01 2.11
CA SER A 56 -20.73 -27.04 2.44
C SER A 56 -20.30 -25.83 3.29
N LYS A 57 -19.01 -25.72 3.63
CA LYS A 57 -18.43 -24.69 4.52
C LYS A 57 -17.88 -23.45 3.80
N GLY A 58 -17.99 -23.41 2.47
CA GLY A 58 -17.49 -22.30 1.65
C GLY A 58 -15.98 -22.35 1.40
N LEU A 59 -15.48 -21.32 0.70
CA LEU A 59 -14.07 -21.20 0.32
C LEU A 59 -13.19 -20.86 1.53
N GLN A 60 -12.10 -21.61 1.72
CA GLN A 60 -11.05 -21.25 2.68
C GLN A 60 -10.05 -20.30 2.01
N TRP A 61 -10.11 -19.03 2.42
CA TRP A 61 -9.22 -17.98 1.94
C TRP A 61 -7.91 -17.99 2.73
N LYS A 62 -6.80 -17.84 2.03
CA LYS A 62 -5.46 -17.74 2.60
C LYS A 62 -4.73 -16.54 2.02
N GLU A 63 -4.18 -15.72 2.90
CA GLU A 63 -3.49 -14.47 2.56
C GLU A 63 -2.08 -14.72 2.01
N TYR A 64 -1.66 -13.88 1.06
CA TYR A 64 -0.27 -13.74 0.64
C TYR A 64 0.47 -12.75 1.53
N GLU A 65 1.62 -13.17 2.08
CA GLU A 65 2.44 -12.30 2.92
C GLU A 65 3.50 -11.58 2.07
N PHE A 66 3.66 -10.28 2.31
CA PHE A 66 4.66 -9.43 1.66
C PHE A 66 5.89 -9.23 2.54
N GLN A 67 6.99 -8.72 1.97
CA GLN A 67 8.30 -8.66 2.63
C GLN A 67 8.36 -7.64 3.77
N ALA A 68 7.79 -6.47 3.54
CA ALA A 68 7.84 -5.32 4.42
C ALA A 68 6.51 -4.55 4.53
N LYS A 69 5.50 -4.90 3.73
CA LYS A 69 4.14 -4.35 3.87
C LYS A 69 3.54 -4.73 5.24
N PRO A 70 2.86 -3.81 5.93
CA PRO A 70 2.07 -4.14 7.11
C PRO A 70 1.01 -5.22 6.80
N GLY A 71 0.85 -6.17 7.72
CA GLY A 71 -0.13 -7.25 7.61
C GLY A 71 -0.26 -8.02 8.93
N ILE A 72 0.63 -8.98 9.16
CA ILE A 72 0.62 -9.83 10.36
C ILE A 72 0.78 -8.99 11.63
N LEU A 73 -0.22 -9.05 12.53
CA LEU A 73 -0.26 -8.29 13.77
C LEU A 73 0.73 -8.79 14.85
N SER A 74 1.20 -10.03 14.73
CA SER A 74 2.12 -10.65 15.69
C SER A 74 3.60 -10.35 15.41
N HIS A 75 3.92 -9.64 14.32
CA HIS A 75 5.30 -9.32 13.94
C HIS A 75 5.52 -7.80 13.93
N SER A 76 6.74 -7.37 14.27
CA SER A 76 7.12 -5.95 14.22
C SER A 76 7.34 -5.48 12.77
N THR A 77 7.31 -4.18 12.55
CA THR A 77 7.61 -3.60 11.24
C THR A 77 9.09 -3.78 10.87
N THR A 78 9.35 -4.14 9.62
CA THR A 78 10.72 -4.30 9.11
C THR A 78 11.34 -2.94 8.79
N PHE A 79 12.62 -2.75 9.14
CA PHE A 79 13.39 -1.61 8.66
C PHE A 79 13.77 -1.81 7.19
N VAL A 80 13.24 -0.99 6.29
CA VAL A 80 13.35 -1.20 4.83
C VAL A 80 14.51 -0.46 4.17
N ALA A 81 15.17 0.48 4.85
CA ALA A 81 16.29 1.20 4.26
C ALA A 81 17.56 0.33 4.28
N PRO A 82 18.40 0.39 3.23
CA PRO A 82 18.33 1.28 2.06
C PRO A 82 17.54 0.70 0.85
N HIS A 83 17.07 -0.56 0.91
CA HIS A 83 16.64 -1.31 -0.27
C HIS A 83 15.17 -1.15 -0.69
N GLN A 84 14.27 -0.73 0.21
CA GLN A 84 12.88 -0.33 -0.05
C GLN A 84 12.13 -1.24 -1.06
N PRO A 85 11.59 -2.40 -0.62
CA PRO A 85 10.92 -3.35 -1.51
C PRO A 85 9.87 -2.69 -2.41
N ARG A 86 10.12 -2.68 -3.72
CA ARG A 86 9.34 -1.87 -4.66
C ARG A 86 7.89 -2.34 -4.77
N LEU A 87 7.65 -3.65 -4.71
CA LEU A 87 6.31 -4.23 -4.78
C LEU A 87 5.46 -3.81 -3.56
N ASP A 88 5.98 -3.98 -2.36
CA ASP A 88 5.34 -3.56 -1.10
C ASP A 88 5.00 -2.07 -1.10
N TRP A 89 5.91 -1.27 -1.65
CA TRP A 89 5.68 0.17 -1.83
C TRP A 89 4.58 0.47 -2.86
N GLN A 90 4.54 -0.25 -3.98
CA GLN A 90 3.45 -0.11 -4.96
C GLN A 90 2.09 -0.49 -4.39
N MET A 91 2.02 -1.49 -3.49
CA MET A 91 0.76 -1.88 -2.84
C MET A 91 0.13 -0.73 -2.04
N TRP A 92 0.95 0.17 -1.46
CA TRP A 92 0.46 1.37 -0.79
C TRP A 92 -0.26 2.31 -1.77
N PHE A 93 0.33 2.60 -2.94
CA PHE A 93 -0.32 3.45 -3.95
C PHE A 93 -1.58 2.80 -4.50
N ALA A 94 -1.54 1.48 -4.76
CA ALA A 94 -2.72 0.77 -5.24
C ALA A 94 -3.89 0.85 -4.26
N ALA A 95 -3.64 0.87 -2.94
CA ALA A 95 -4.69 1.02 -1.93
C ALA A 95 -5.32 2.44 -1.91
N LEU A 96 -4.63 3.44 -2.49
CA LEU A 96 -5.11 4.82 -2.59
C LEU A 96 -5.83 5.11 -3.92
N SER A 97 -5.77 4.18 -4.86
CA SER A 97 -6.22 4.33 -6.24
C SER A 97 -7.39 3.38 -6.57
N ASN A 98 -7.91 3.48 -7.79
CA ASN A 98 -8.87 2.52 -8.33
C ASN A 98 -8.16 1.50 -9.22
N TYR A 99 -8.63 0.26 -9.25
CA TYR A 99 -8.01 -0.85 -10.00
C TYR A 99 -7.83 -0.54 -11.50
N GLU A 100 -8.70 0.30 -12.07
CA GLU A 100 -8.63 0.74 -13.47
C GLU A 100 -7.36 1.53 -13.80
N HIS A 101 -6.78 2.22 -12.81
CA HIS A 101 -5.56 3.02 -12.98
C HIS A 101 -4.29 2.22 -12.65
N GLU A 102 -4.43 1.03 -12.05
CA GLU A 102 -3.33 0.19 -11.58
C GLU A 102 -3.18 -1.07 -12.44
N ALA A 103 -2.94 -0.90 -13.74
CA ALA A 103 -2.83 -2.02 -14.69
C ALA A 103 -1.78 -3.10 -14.28
N TRP A 104 -0.73 -2.68 -13.55
CA TRP A 104 0.27 -3.60 -13.02
C TRP A 104 -0.31 -4.56 -11.97
N LEU A 105 -1.30 -4.12 -11.18
CA LEU A 105 -1.93 -4.91 -10.13
C LEU A 105 -2.73 -6.06 -10.75
N ALA A 106 -3.49 -5.81 -11.82
CA ALA A 106 -4.21 -6.85 -12.53
C ALA A 106 -3.26 -7.93 -13.10
N ASN A 107 -2.13 -7.51 -13.68
CA ASN A 107 -1.09 -8.44 -14.16
C ASN A 107 -0.47 -9.24 -13.01
N PHE A 108 -0.15 -8.57 -11.90
CA PHE A 108 0.37 -9.20 -10.69
C PHE A 108 -0.59 -10.26 -10.15
N LEU A 109 -1.88 -9.93 -10.02
CA LEU A 109 -2.92 -10.87 -9.58
C LEU A 109 -3.05 -12.08 -10.53
N TYR A 110 -3.04 -11.84 -11.84
CA TYR A 110 -3.07 -12.93 -12.82
C TYR A 110 -1.85 -13.86 -12.69
N ARG A 111 -0.66 -13.32 -12.46
CA ARG A 111 0.56 -14.10 -12.25
C ARG A 111 0.57 -14.86 -10.92
N LEU A 112 -0.06 -14.31 -9.87
CA LEU A 112 -0.34 -15.05 -8.63
C LEU A 112 -1.32 -16.20 -8.89
N LEU A 113 -2.38 -15.98 -9.65
CA LEU A 113 -3.40 -16.99 -9.98
C LEU A 113 -2.79 -18.16 -10.74
N THR A 114 -1.84 -17.87 -11.63
CA THR A 114 -1.11 -18.86 -12.44
C THR A 114 0.17 -19.36 -11.77
N ASN A 115 0.44 -18.95 -10.52
CA ASN A 115 1.55 -19.40 -9.67
C ASN A 115 2.93 -19.24 -10.35
N GLN A 116 3.18 -18.09 -10.97
CA GLN A 116 4.43 -17.80 -11.67
C GLN A 116 5.59 -17.58 -10.70
N ASN A 117 6.65 -18.39 -10.83
CA ASN A 117 7.78 -18.42 -9.90
C ASN A 117 8.49 -17.07 -9.74
N GLU A 118 8.61 -16.28 -10.81
CA GLU A 118 9.24 -14.96 -10.75
C GLU A 118 8.46 -13.97 -9.89
N VAL A 119 7.13 -14.11 -9.81
CA VAL A 119 6.28 -13.26 -8.97
C VAL A 119 6.25 -13.76 -7.54
N LEU A 120 6.20 -15.08 -7.33
CA LEU A 120 6.26 -15.67 -6.00
C LEU A 120 7.55 -15.32 -5.25
N LYS A 121 8.66 -15.08 -5.96
CA LYS A 121 9.91 -14.61 -5.35
C LYS A 121 9.86 -13.18 -4.82
N LEU A 122 8.89 -12.37 -5.25
CA LEU A 122 8.72 -10.99 -4.79
C LEU A 122 7.93 -10.89 -3.48
N ILE A 123 7.17 -11.94 -3.14
CA ILE A 123 6.39 -12.03 -1.90
C ILE A 123 7.16 -12.85 -0.86
N LYS A 124 6.84 -12.67 0.42
CA LYS A 124 7.51 -13.35 1.52
C LYS A 124 7.01 -14.77 1.71
N TYR A 125 5.69 -14.96 1.64
CA TYR A 125 5.08 -16.26 1.80
C TYR A 125 3.87 -16.42 0.87
N SER A 126 3.85 -17.56 0.17
CA SER A 126 2.73 -18.00 -0.66
C SER A 126 2.13 -19.29 -0.09
N PRO A 127 0.85 -19.30 0.29
CA PRO A 127 0.16 -20.53 0.68
C PRO A 127 -0.11 -21.50 -0.48
N PHE A 128 0.25 -21.11 -1.71
CA PHE A 128 -0.08 -21.80 -2.96
C PHE A 128 1.16 -22.25 -3.76
N ALA A 129 2.35 -22.27 -3.14
CA ALA A 129 3.61 -22.55 -3.85
C ALA A 129 3.60 -23.84 -4.69
N ASN A 130 2.95 -24.91 -4.22
CA ASN A 130 2.92 -26.20 -4.91
C ASN A 130 1.76 -26.37 -5.91
N LYS A 131 0.69 -25.59 -5.76
CA LYS A 131 -0.51 -25.68 -6.60
C LYS A 131 -1.17 -24.31 -6.70
N PRO A 132 -1.44 -23.80 -7.92
CA PRO A 132 -2.11 -22.51 -8.09
C PRO A 132 -3.49 -22.49 -7.41
N PRO A 133 -3.90 -21.35 -6.85
CA PRO A 133 -5.28 -21.16 -6.39
C PRO A 133 -6.23 -21.13 -7.60
N LYS A 134 -7.50 -21.45 -7.37
CA LYS A 134 -8.55 -21.35 -8.39
C LYS A 134 -9.26 -19.99 -8.33
N TYR A 135 -9.31 -19.40 -7.14
CA TYR A 135 -9.90 -18.09 -6.91
C TYR A 135 -8.88 -17.16 -6.27
N LEU A 136 -8.94 -15.89 -6.65
CA LEU A 136 -8.27 -14.79 -5.98
C LEU A 136 -9.32 -13.74 -5.62
N ARG A 137 -9.10 -13.07 -4.50
CA ARG A 137 -9.80 -11.84 -4.15
C ARG A 137 -8.83 -10.84 -3.56
N VAL A 138 -9.20 -9.57 -3.64
CA VAL A 138 -8.49 -8.48 -3.00
C VAL A 138 -9.47 -7.75 -2.11
N MET A 139 -9.08 -7.56 -0.86
CA MET A 139 -9.88 -6.88 0.16
C MET A 139 -9.21 -5.57 0.53
N LEU A 140 -9.98 -4.49 0.63
CA LEU A 140 -9.48 -3.19 1.10
C LEU A 140 -9.84 -3.01 2.57
N TYR A 141 -8.82 -2.87 3.41
CA TYR A 141 -8.94 -2.55 4.83
C TYR A 141 -8.59 -1.07 5.08
N ARG A 142 -9.06 -0.52 6.20
CA ARG A 142 -8.75 0.84 6.68
C ARG A 142 -8.33 0.80 8.14
#